data_AF-A0A2H0QMX0-F1
#
_entry.id   AF-A0A2H0QMX0-F1
#
_cell.length_a   1.000
_cell.length_b   1.000
_cell.length_c   1.000
_cell.angle_alpha   90.00
_cell.angle_beta   90.00
_cell.angle_gamma   90.00
#
_symmetry.space_group_name_H-M   'P 1'
#
loop_
_entity.id
_entity.type
_entity.pdbx_description
1 polymer ?
#
loop_
_entity_poly.entity_id
_entity_poly.type
_entity_poly.pdbx_seq_one_letter_code
_entity_poly.pdbx_strand_id
1 'polypeptide(L)'
;MKKILSLLALLLSALMLTGCEDMNFKEGIVVAGGKYVEAHTLNKGKQIYMEYCMACHGVKGDGKGVASKGLFPPPRNFTLGIIKFGDVASGDLPHDEAIYKFLKHGLNGTAMLPWDLQPGQMEAVWDYIKTFAPQAWIGEDKKLGEQILASNDPYGLARKSSAIERGREVYHAVANCQACHMAYATPDEYKAIAKKINNEDVTEIDPEMYKIKMQESEHGYKTMPPDFTWDRVRSANNVEDIYLRLAAGIGGTTMPSWKGTLEDNDIWAAAYYVQSLIDMRNTPARDALWVAIFGEQK
;
A
#
# COMPACT_ATOMS: atom_id res chain seq x y z
N MET A 1 -6.88 -17.03 -62.87
CA MET A 1 -6.83 -17.55 -61.47
C MET A 1 -5.41 -17.52 -60.86
N LYS A 2 -4.36 -17.98 -61.54
CA LYS A 2 -2.98 -17.99 -60.99
C LYS A 2 -2.39 -16.60 -60.63
N LYS A 3 -2.73 -15.53 -61.37
CA LYS A 3 -2.24 -14.16 -61.07
C LYS A 3 -2.90 -13.50 -59.84
N ILE A 4 -4.13 -13.89 -59.50
CA ILE A 4 -4.86 -13.34 -58.34
C ILE A 4 -4.36 -13.99 -57.04
N LEU A 5 -4.02 -15.29 -57.08
CA LEU A 5 -3.44 -16.00 -55.95
C LEU A 5 -2.04 -15.48 -55.57
N SER A 6 -1.26 -15.03 -56.56
CA SER A 6 0.07 -14.44 -56.33
C SER A 6 0.02 -13.03 -55.72
N LEU A 7 -1.00 -12.22 -56.06
CA LEU A 7 -1.19 -10.92 -55.42
C LEU A 7 -1.69 -11.05 -53.98
N LEU A 8 -2.58 -12.02 -53.69
CA LEU A 8 -3.02 -12.27 -52.32
C LEU A 8 -1.89 -12.79 -51.42
N ALA A 9 -0.98 -13.62 -51.95
CA ALA A 9 0.18 -14.08 -51.20
C ALA A 9 1.17 -12.94 -50.86
N LEU A 10 1.37 -11.98 -51.78
CA LEU A 10 2.21 -10.80 -51.53
C LEU A 10 1.56 -9.79 -50.55
N LEU A 11 0.23 -9.62 -50.61
CA LEU A 11 -0.51 -8.79 -49.66
C LEU A 11 -0.58 -9.43 -48.26
N LEU A 12 -0.70 -10.76 -48.15
CA LEU A 12 -0.65 -11.44 -46.85
C LEU A 12 0.75 -11.40 -46.22
N SER A 13 1.83 -11.43 -47.02
CA SER A 13 3.19 -11.25 -46.51
C SER A 13 3.50 -9.81 -46.08
N ALA A 14 2.84 -8.81 -46.66
CA ALA A 14 2.99 -7.41 -46.27
C ALA A 14 2.24 -7.08 -44.95
N LEU A 15 1.16 -7.81 -44.63
CA LEU A 15 0.44 -7.66 -43.34
C LEU A 15 1.11 -8.38 -42.16
N MET A 16 2.14 -9.20 -42.40
CA MET A 16 2.91 -9.88 -41.34
C MET A 16 4.13 -9.06 -40.86
N LEU A 17 4.38 -7.89 -41.47
CA LEU A 17 5.53 -7.03 -41.17
C LEU A 17 5.20 -5.82 -40.27
N THR A 18 3.97 -5.67 -39.79
CA THR A 18 3.72 -4.88 -38.56
C THR A 18 4.10 -5.72 -37.35
N GLY A 19 5.33 -6.24 -37.35
CA GLY A 19 5.95 -6.84 -36.18
C GLY A 19 6.09 -5.74 -35.12
N CYS A 20 5.73 -6.09 -33.88
CA CYS A 20 5.87 -5.29 -32.67
C CYS A 20 6.66 -4.00 -32.87
N GLU A 21 5.96 -2.88 -33.04
CA GLU A 21 6.60 -1.57 -32.92
C GLU A 21 7.21 -1.53 -31.53
N ASP A 22 8.53 -1.65 -31.48
CA ASP A 22 9.27 -1.56 -30.24
C ASP A 22 9.03 -0.14 -29.72
N MET A 23 8.16 -0.02 -28.73
CA MET A 23 7.69 1.25 -28.14
C MET A 23 8.87 1.92 -27.45
N ASN A 24 9.80 2.46 -28.21
CA ASN A 24 10.89 3.27 -27.72
C ASN A 24 10.44 4.71 -27.83
N PHE A 25 10.42 5.39 -26.70
CA PHE A 25 10.09 6.80 -26.61
C PHE A 25 11.07 7.58 -27.50
N LYS A 26 10.51 8.43 -28.37
CA LYS A 26 11.28 9.33 -29.26
C LYS A 26 11.40 10.73 -28.67
N GLU A 27 10.43 11.11 -27.85
CA GLU A 27 10.32 12.41 -27.19
C GLU A 27 10.14 12.20 -25.69
N GLY A 28 10.57 13.19 -24.90
CA GLY A 28 10.34 13.21 -23.47
C GLY A 28 8.90 13.55 -23.13
N ILE A 29 8.53 13.37 -21.86
CA ILE A 29 7.19 13.65 -21.35
C ILE A 29 7.27 14.48 -20.07
N VAL A 30 6.22 15.26 -19.79
CA VAL A 30 6.05 15.88 -18.48
C VAL A 30 5.18 14.98 -17.61
N VAL A 31 5.70 14.59 -16.45
CA VAL A 31 4.98 13.80 -15.45
C VAL A 31 4.48 14.70 -14.31
N ALA A 32 3.59 14.15 -13.48
CA ALA A 32 3.01 14.84 -12.34
C ALA A 32 4.07 15.50 -11.45
N GLY A 33 3.77 16.71 -11.00
CA GLY A 33 4.74 17.59 -10.33
C GLY A 33 5.59 18.43 -11.29
N GLY A 34 5.29 18.43 -12.59
CA GLY A 34 5.95 19.27 -13.59
C GLY A 34 7.35 18.80 -13.98
N LYS A 35 7.72 17.56 -13.65
CA LYS A 35 9.03 16.99 -13.99
C LYS A 35 9.06 16.58 -15.46
N TYR A 36 9.98 17.14 -16.23
CA TYR A 36 10.26 16.67 -17.58
C TYR A 36 11.20 15.46 -17.55
N VAL A 37 10.84 14.40 -18.26
CA VAL A 37 11.59 13.14 -18.32
C VAL A 37 12.02 12.88 -19.76
N GLU A 38 13.32 12.77 -19.98
CA GLU A 38 13.90 12.50 -21.30
C GLU A 38 13.51 11.13 -21.86
N ALA A 39 13.38 11.07 -23.20
CA ALA A 39 13.05 9.83 -23.91
C ALA A 39 14.04 8.69 -23.59
N HIS A 40 15.33 8.99 -23.51
CA HIS A 40 16.36 8.01 -23.15
C HIS A 40 16.16 7.44 -21.74
N THR A 41 15.75 8.27 -20.78
CA THR A 41 15.44 7.83 -19.40
C THR A 41 14.23 6.90 -19.38
N LEU A 42 13.17 7.23 -20.13
CA LEU A 42 11.99 6.37 -20.25
C LEU A 42 12.33 5.02 -20.89
N ASN A 43 13.18 5.02 -21.94
CA ASN A 43 13.64 3.79 -22.59
C ASN A 43 14.50 2.92 -21.66
N LYS A 44 15.37 3.53 -20.86
CA LYS A 44 16.12 2.83 -19.81
C LYS A 44 15.17 2.24 -18.76
N GLY A 45 14.16 3.01 -18.33
CA GLY A 45 13.11 2.55 -17.42
C GLY A 45 12.32 1.37 -17.95
N LYS A 46 11.95 1.41 -19.23
CA LYS A 46 11.32 0.30 -19.95
C LYS A 46 12.17 -0.96 -19.92
N GLN A 47 13.47 -0.85 -20.23
CA GLN A 47 14.37 -2.00 -20.19
C GLN A 47 14.41 -2.63 -18.79
N ILE A 48 14.60 -1.82 -17.75
CA ILE A 48 14.61 -2.28 -16.35
C ILE A 48 13.27 -2.95 -16.00
N TYR A 49 12.15 -2.34 -16.37
CA TYR A 49 10.83 -2.90 -16.10
C TYR A 49 10.63 -4.26 -16.76
N MET A 50 11.02 -4.40 -18.03
CA MET A 50 10.90 -5.66 -18.78
C MET A 50 11.85 -6.73 -18.26
N GLU A 51 12.97 -6.36 -17.67
CA GLU A 51 13.93 -7.31 -17.11
C GLU A 51 13.50 -7.79 -15.71
N TYR A 52 13.06 -6.87 -14.84
CA TYR A 52 12.88 -7.16 -13.42
C TYR A 52 11.42 -7.19 -12.96
N CYS A 53 10.54 -6.40 -13.57
CA CYS A 53 9.20 -6.13 -13.02
C CYS A 53 8.08 -6.87 -13.76
N MET A 54 8.21 -7.06 -15.09
CA MET A 54 7.11 -7.55 -15.94
C MET A 54 6.62 -8.95 -15.58
N ALA A 55 7.48 -9.81 -15.01
CA ALA A 55 7.12 -11.18 -14.68
C ALA A 55 5.98 -11.22 -13.65
N CYS A 56 5.95 -10.24 -12.73
CA CYS A 56 4.91 -10.06 -11.73
C CYS A 56 3.86 -9.04 -12.18
N HIS A 57 4.29 -7.85 -12.59
CA HIS A 57 3.40 -6.71 -12.87
C HIS A 57 2.80 -6.71 -14.29
N GLY A 58 3.22 -7.64 -15.16
CA GLY A 58 2.73 -7.78 -16.52
C GLY A 58 3.38 -6.81 -17.50
N VAL A 59 3.47 -7.20 -18.78
CA VAL A 59 4.05 -6.36 -19.85
C VAL A 59 3.28 -5.04 -20.00
N LYS A 60 1.99 -5.04 -19.68
CA LYS A 60 1.09 -3.86 -19.75
C LYS A 60 0.96 -3.11 -18.41
N GLY A 61 1.70 -3.51 -17.38
CA GLY A 61 1.57 -2.92 -16.05
C GLY A 61 0.25 -3.26 -15.34
N ASP A 62 -0.50 -4.26 -15.80
CA ASP A 62 -1.85 -4.57 -15.34
C ASP A 62 -1.91 -5.52 -14.12
N GLY A 63 -0.76 -5.86 -13.55
CA GLY A 63 -0.64 -6.81 -12.44
C GLY A 63 -0.85 -8.28 -12.85
N LYS A 64 -0.91 -8.57 -14.16
CA LYS A 64 -1.21 -9.92 -14.69
C LYS A 64 0.01 -10.60 -15.30
N GLY A 65 1.19 -10.35 -14.74
CA GLY A 65 2.41 -11.06 -15.12
C GLY A 65 2.28 -12.57 -14.91
N VAL A 66 3.06 -13.37 -15.62
CA VAL A 66 3.00 -14.84 -15.55
C VAL A 66 3.17 -15.38 -14.13
N ALA A 67 3.96 -14.69 -13.30
CA ALA A 67 4.18 -15.06 -11.90
C ALA A 67 3.01 -14.67 -10.98
N SER A 68 2.07 -13.81 -11.40
CA SER A 68 1.04 -13.26 -10.51
C SER A 68 -0.02 -14.28 -10.06
N LYS A 69 -0.22 -15.37 -10.82
CA LYS A 69 -1.28 -16.37 -10.57
C LYS A 69 -1.20 -17.09 -9.22
N GLY A 70 -0.03 -17.08 -8.57
CA GLY A 70 0.18 -17.69 -7.25
C GLY A 70 0.46 -16.69 -6.13
N LEU A 71 0.35 -15.38 -6.39
CA LEU A 71 0.73 -14.35 -5.44
C LEU A 71 -0.48 -13.80 -4.68
N PHE A 72 -0.38 -13.80 -3.36
CA PHE A 72 -1.33 -13.12 -2.49
C PHE A 72 -0.57 -12.20 -1.52
N PRO A 73 -0.82 -10.87 -1.51
CA PRO A 73 -1.74 -10.16 -2.42
C PRO A 73 -1.22 -10.16 -3.87
N PRO A 74 -2.10 -9.92 -4.87
CA PRO A 74 -1.67 -9.82 -6.26
C PRO A 74 -0.76 -8.59 -6.47
N PRO A 75 0.14 -8.62 -7.46
CA PRO A 75 0.98 -7.48 -7.84
C PRO A 75 0.15 -6.23 -8.15
N ARG A 76 0.72 -5.05 -7.92
CA ARG A 76 0.06 -3.77 -8.21
C ARG A 76 -0.28 -3.69 -9.70
N ASN A 77 -1.54 -3.36 -10.00
CA ASN A 77 -1.95 -2.89 -11.30
C ASN A 77 -1.66 -1.38 -11.38
N PHE A 78 -0.67 -1.01 -12.19
CA PHE A 78 -0.24 0.37 -12.40
C PHE A 78 -1.15 1.14 -13.36
N THR A 79 -1.96 0.47 -14.19
CA THR A 79 -2.87 1.13 -15.13
C THR A 79 -4.00 1.90 -14.44
N LEU A 80 -4.21 1.66 -13.14
CA LEU A 80 -5.20 2.37 -12.34
C LEU A 80 -4.72 3.77 -11.93
N GLY A 81 -3.41 4.02 -11.94
CA GLY A 81 -2.85 5.28 -11.43
C GLY A 81 -2.92 5.43 -9.90
N ILE A 82 -3.37 4.41 -9.18
CA ILE A 82 -3.56 4.44 -7.73
C ILE A 82 -2.38 3.77 -7.02
N ILE A 83 -1.75 4.50 -6.09
CA ILE A 83 -0.67 3.99 -5.24
C ILE A 83 -1.16 3.85 -3.79
N LYS A 84 -0.89 2.69 -3.18
CA LYS A 84 -1.30 2.42 -1.79
C LYS A 84 -0.51 3.20 -0.75
N PHE A 85 0.80 3.34 -0.94
CA PHE A 85 1.71 3.85 0.07
C PHE A 85 2.47 5.03 -0.52
N GLY A 86 2.02 6.24 -0.20
CA GLY A 86 2.42 7.44 -0.93
C GLY A 86 2.87 8.63 -0.10
N ASP A 87 2.71 8.55 1.23
CA ASP A 87 3.02 9.62 2.18
C ASP A 87 2.34 10.96 1.82
N VAL A 88 1.15 10.82 1.23
CA VAL A 88 0.18 11.86 0.87
C VAL A 88 -1.20 11.34 1.26
N ALA A 89 -2.19 12.22 1.39
CA ALA A 89 -3.54 11.79 1.72
C ALA A 89 -4.05 10.72 0.71
N SER A 90 -4.69 9.68 1.22
CA SER A 90 -5.21 8.57 0.41
C SER A 90 -6.06 9.09 -0.76
N GLY A 91 -5.62 8.79 -1.99
CA GLY A 91 -6.26 9.24 -3.23
C GLY A 91 -5.38 10.20 -4.03
N ASP A 92 -4.45 10.89 -3.38
CA ASP A 92 -3.53 11.82 -4.03
C ASP A 92 -2.35 11.09 -4.69
N LEU A 93 -1.72 11.78 -5.66
CA LEU A 93 -0.52 11.29 -6.31
C LEU A 93 0.71 11.46 -5.40
N PRO A 94 1.46 10.39 -5.12
CA PRO A 94 2.63 10.47 -4.25
C PRO A 94 3.84 11.10 -4.91
N HIS A 95 4.74 11.58 -4.05
CA HIS A 95 6.09 11.98 -4.44
C HIS A 95 6.94 10.74 -4.74
N ASP A 96 7.89 10.90 -5.66
CA ASP A 96 8.74 9.82 -6.16
C ASP A 96 9.49 9.07 -5.05
N GLU A 97 9.98 9.80 -4.05
CA GLU A 97 10.73 9.25 -2.92
C GLU A 97 9.95 8.21 -2.10
N ALA A 98 8.62 8.38 -2.00
CA ALA A 98 7.77 7.41 -1.31
C ALA A 98 7.83 6.05 -2.03
N ILE A 99 7.95 6.03 -3.35
CA ILE A 99 8.05 4.81 -4.15
C ILE A 99 9.44 4.20 -4.06
N TYR A 100 10.49 5.02 -4.07
CA TYR A 100 11.88 4.55 -4.01
C TYR A 100 12.14 3.76 -2.73
N LYS A 101 11.53 4.16 -1.62
CA LYS A 101 11.55 3.38 -0.37
C LYS A 101 11.08 1.93 -0.58
N PHE A 102 9.99 1.71 -1.30
CA PHE A 102 9.45 0.37 -1.52
C PHE A 102 10.20 -0.41 -2.62
N LEU A 103 10.82 0.27 -3.59
CA LEU A 103 11.75 -0.39 -4.50
C LEU A 103 12.98 -0.92 -3.75
N LYS A 104 13.53 -0.10 -2.85
CA LYS A 104 14.74 -0.43 -2.07
C LYS A 104 14.51 -1.47 -0.99
N HIS A 105 13.37 -1.42 -0.30
CA HIS A 105 13.11 -2.27 0.86
C HIS A 105 12.06 -3.37 0.62
N GLY A 106 11.41 -3.35 -0.54
CA GLY A 106 10.31 -4.25 -0.84
C GLY A 106 9.07 -3.97 0.02
N LEU A 107 8.17 -4.94 0.05
CA LEU A 107 6.96 -4.96 0.87
C LEU A 107 6.89 -6.25 1.68
N ASN A 108 6.91 -6.11 3.01
CA ASN A 108 6.93 -7.23 3.94
C ASN A 108 5.78 -8.21 3.70
N GLY A 109 6.08 -9.51 3.73
CA GLY A 109 5.05 -10.55 3.55
C GLY A 109 4.45 -10.60 2.13
N THR A 110 5.16 -10.09 1.13
CA THR A 110 4.77 -10.18 -0.29
C THR A 110 5.96 -10.64 -1.14
N ALA A 111 5.70 -10.95 -2.42
CA ALA A 111 6.75 -11.24 -3.40
C ALA A 111 7.45 -9.99 -3.95
N MET A 112 7.06 -8.78 -3.53
CA MET A 112 7.79 -7.55 -3.87
C MET A 112 9.02 -7.44 -2.96
N LEU A 113 10.10 -8.12 -3.35
CA LEU A 113 11.36 -8.13 -2.61
C LEU A 113 12.13 -6.80 -2.79
N PRO A 114 13.11 -6.52 -1.92
CA PRO A 114 14.10 -5.47 -2.14
C PRO A 114 14.79 -5.59 -3.51
N TRP A 115 14.95 -4.47 -4.21
CA TRP A 115 15.69 -4.41 -5.48
C TRP A 115 17.00 -3.64 -5.32
N ASP A 116 18.09 -4.21 -5.83
CA ASP A 116 19.41 -3.57 -5.87
C ASP A 116 19.53 -2.66 -7.11
N LEU A 117 18.71 -1.61 -7.14
CA LEU A 117 18.73 -0.59 -8.19
C LEU A 117 19.48 0.65 -7.71
N GLN A 118 20.34 1.19 -8.57
CA GLN A 118 20.96 2.49 -8.33
C GLN A 118 19.91 3.62 -8.37
N PRO A 119 20.14 4.79 -7.74
CA PRO A 119 19.17 5.89 -7.71
C PRO A 119 18.59 6.26 -9.08
N GLY A 120 19.45 6.50 -10.09
CA GLY A 120 18.98 6.80 -11.45
C GLY A 120 18.30 5.62 -12.18
N GLN A 121 18.42 4.38 -11.70
CA GLN A 121 17.64 3.25 -12.19
C GLN A 121 16.24 3.22 -11.56
N MET A 122 16.13 3.52 -10.26
CA MET A 122 14.84 3.64 -9.57
C MET A 122 14.01 4.79 -10.16
N GLU A 123 14.63 5.94 -10.42
CA GLU A 123 13.99 7.06 -11.11
C GLU A 123 13.47 6.65 -12.50
N ALA A 124 14.34 6.06 -13.32
CA ALA A 124 13.99 5.67 -14.68
C ALA A 124 12.83 4.66 -14.72
N VAL A 125 12.89 3.60 -13.90
CA VAL A 125 11.82 2.57 -13.90
C VAL A 125 10.51 3.14 -13.37
N TRP A 126 10.55 4.01 -12.36
CA TRP A 126 9.34 4.63 -11.82
C TRP A 126 8.71 5.59 -12.83
N ASP A 127 9.51 6.44 -13.48
CA ASP A 127 9.00 7.34 -14.53
C ASP A 127 8.42 6.56 -15.71
N TYR A 128 8.99 5.40 -16.06
CA TYR A 128 8.38 4.51 -17.04
C TYR A 128 7.05 3.90 -16.53
N ILE A 129 6.98 3.47 -15.26
CA ILE A 129 5.74 2.90 -14.69
C ILE A 129 4.58 3.91 -14.73
N LYS A 130 4.85 5.20 -14.51
CA LYS A 130 3.84 6.27 -14.63
C LYS A 130 3.15 6.28 -16.01
N THR A 131 3.84 5.84 -17.07
CA THR A 131 3.28 5.78 -18.43
C THR A 131 2.16 4.76 -18.60
N PHE A 132 2.00 3.81 -17.67
CA PHE A 132 0.87 2.86 -17.70
C PHE A 132 -0.48 3.50 -17.34
N ALA A 133 -0.48 4.65 -16.66
CA ALA A 133 -1.69 5.39 -16.28
C ALA A 133 -1.58 6.87 -16.68
N PRO A 134 -1.56 7.20 -17.98
CA PRO A 134 -1.26 8.54 -18.45
C PRO A 134 -2.26 9.59 -17.97
N GLN A 135 -3.52 9.21 -17.77
CA GLN A 135 -4.56 10.12 -17.27
C GLN A 135 -4.31 10.59 -15.84
N ALA A 136 -3.63 9.77 -15.03
CA ALA A 136 -3.23 10.13 -13.68
C ALA A 136 -1.90 10.90 -13.69
N TRP A 137 -0.92 10.43 -14.45
CA TRP A 137 0.48 10.84 -14.26
C TRP A 137 1.07 11.79 -15.28
N ILE A 138 0.50 11.91 -16.48
CA ILE A 138 1.14 12.63 -17.59
C ILE A 138 0.40 13.94 -17.86
N GLY A 139 1.16 15.04 -17.90
CA GLY A 139 0.64 16.39 -18.11
C GLY A 139 1.13 17.39 -17.06
N GLU A 140 1.34 18.64 -17.49
CA GLU A 140 1.71 19.77 -16.62
C GLU A 140 0.63 20.12 -15.60
N ASP A 141 -0.63 19.74 -15.88
CA ASP A 141 -1.77 19.94 -14.99
C ASP A 141 -1.80 18.94 -13.82
N LYS A 142 -1.03 17.85 -13.88
CA LYS A 142 -1.02 16.79 -12.86
C LYS A 142 -0.21 17.22 -11.64
N LYS A 143 -0.90 17.36 -10.51
CA LYS A 143 -0.31 17.80 -9.24
C LYS A 143 -0.09 16.62 -8.30
N LEU A 144 1.01 16.68 -7.55
CA LEU A 144 1.27 15.78 -6.45
C LEU A 144 0.47 16.22 -5.22
N GLY A 145 0.15 15.27 -4.35
CA GLY A 145 -0.50 15.53 -3.07
C GLY A 145 0.40 16.31 -2.12
N GLU A 146 -0.21 16.91 -1.11
CA GLU A 146 0.54 17.50 0.01
C GLU A 146 1.28 16.40 0.77
N GLN A 147 2.59 16.57 0.92
CA GLN A 147 3.42 15.58 1.57
C GLN A 147 3.13 15.55 3.08
N ILE A 148 2.82 14.36 3.57
CA ILE A 148 2.63 14.10 5.00
C ILE A 148 3.98 13.68 5.59
N LEU A 149 4.50 14.54 6.44
CA LEU A 149 5.69 14.29 7.23
C LEU A 149 5.30 13.85 8.65
N ALA A 150 6.14 13.00 9.25
CA ALA A 150 6.03 12.64 10.64
C ALA A 150 6.21 13.89 11.52
N SER A 151 5.27 14.14 12.41
CA SER A 151 5.44 15.18 13.43
C SER A 151 6.42 14.70 14.51
N ASN A 152 6.83 15.60 15.41
CA ASN A 152 7.68 15.22 16.53
C ASN A 152 6.95 14.18 17.40
N ASP A 153 7.57 13.03 17.62
CA ASP A 153 7.04 12.00 18.53
C ASP A 153 6.94 12.56 19.95
N PRO A 154 5.73 12.80 20.47
CA PRO A 154 5.54 13.39 21.78
C PRO A 154 5.78 12.38 22.89
N TYR A 155 5.84 11.08 22.63
CA TYR A 155 6.04 10.07 23.65
C TYR A 155 7.51 9.67 23.76
N GLY A 156 8.11 9.29 22.64
CA GLY A 156 9.41 8.65 22.59
C GLY A 156 9.48 7.39 23.45
N LEU A 157 10.68 6.83 23.58
CA LEU A 157 10.90 5.61 24.39
C LEU A 157 10.57 5.82 25.88
N ALA A 158 10.76 7.03 26.40
CA ALA A 158 10.53 7.35 27.82
C ALA A 158 9.06 7.24 28.24
N ARG A 159 8.11 7.45 27.32
CA ARG A 159 6.67 7.42 27.58
C ARG A 159 5.95 6.34 26.77
N LYS A 160 6.68 5.31 26.31
CA LYS A 160 6.14 4.22 25.49
C LYS A 160 4.92 3.55 26.13
N SER A 161 4.94 3.26 27.42
CA SER A 161 3.81 2.60 28.11
C SER A 161 2.53 3.46 28.08
N SER A 162 2.63 4.75 28.36
CA SER A 162 1.48 5.66 28.27
C SER A 162 1.00 5.87 26.83
N ALA A 163 1.91 5.82 25.85
CA ALA A 163 1.55 5.86 24.43
C ALA A 163 0.73 4.64 24.03
N ILE A 164 1.13 3.45 24.47
CA ILE A 164 0.42 2.19 24.21
C ILE A 164 -0.96 2.18 24.87
N GLU A 165 -1.07 2.66 26.11
CA GLU A 165 -2.35 2.78 26.83
C GLU A 165 -3.30 3.72 26.08
N ARG A 166 -2.84 4.95 25.77
CA ARG A 166 -3.64 5.92 25.00
C ARG A 166 -3.98 5.37 23.62
N GLY A 167 -3.05 4.70 22.95
CA GLY A 167 -3.26 4.14 21.63
C GLY A 167 -4.32 3.04 21.61
N ARG A 168 -4.43 2.25 22.69
CA ARG A 168 -5.50 1.26 22.85
C ARG A 168 -6.87 1.93 22.93
N GLU A 169 -6.98 3.06 23.63
CA GLU A 169 -8.21 3.84 23.69
C GLU A 169 -8.56 4.46 22.34
N VAL A 170 -7.55 5.04 21.66
CA VAL A 170 -7.74 5.62 20.33
C VAL A 170 -8.24 4.55 19.37
N TYR A 171 -7.59 3.38 19.36
CA TYR A 171 -7.98 2.26 18.52
C TYR A 171 -9.43 1.84 18.76
N HIS A 172 -9.82 1.64 20.02
CA HIS A 172 -11.09 0.98 20.35
C HIS A 172 -12.29 1.93 20.51
N ALA A 173 -12.10 3.21 20.80
CA ALA A 173 -13.21 4.13 21.05
C ALA A 173 -13.14 5.45 20.29
N VAL A 174 -11.96 6.03 20.08
CA VAL A 174 -11.85 7.34 19.39
C VAL A 174 -11.96 7.16 17.87
N ALA A 175 -11.15 6.27 17.31
CA ALA A 175 -11.05 6.02 15.87
C ALA A 175 -11.86 4.79 15.43
N ASN A 176 -12.29 3.94 16.37
CA ASN A 176 -13.07 2.73 16.11
C ASN A 176 -12.41 1.82 15.05
N CYS A 177 -11.09 1.63 15.14
CA CYS A 177 -10.30 0.89 14.16
C CYS A 177 -10.77 -0.57 14.01
N GLN A 178 -11.33 -1.16 15.07
CA GLN A 178 -11.91 -2.50 15.09
C GLN A 178 -13.18 -2.65 14.22
N ALA A 179 -13.72 -1.56 13.67
CA ALA A 179 -14.79 -1.67 12.69
C ALA A 179 -14.33 -2.45 11.44
N CYS A 180 -13.06 -2.24 11.04
CA CYS A 180 -12.44 -2.85 9.86
C CYS A 180 -11.34 -3.85 10.22
N HIS A 181 -10.50 -3.53 11.20
CA HIS A 181 -9.51 -4.45 11.74
C HIS A 181 -10.13 -5.30 12.86
N MET A 182 -9.47 -6.35 13.31
CA MET A 182 -9.92 -7.05 14.51
C MET A 182 -9.60 -6.26 15.78
N ALA A 183 -10.41 -6.40 16.82
CA ALA A 183 -10.13 -5.87 18.15
C ALA A 183 -9.04 -6.69 18.85
N TYR A 184 -8.28 -6.02 19.71
CA TYR A 184 -7.23 -6.63 20.53
C TYR A 184 -7.40 -6.31 22.02
N ALA A 185 -8.50 -5.65 22.41
CA ALA A 185 -8.91 -5.51 23.80
C ALA A 185 -9.81 -6.69 24.20
N THR A 186 -9.66 -7.18 25.42
CA THR A 186 -10.63 -8.13 26.00
C THR A 186 -12.03 -7.51 26.09
N PRO A 187 -13.10 -8.32 26.17
CA PRO A 187 -14.46 -7.80 26.38
C PRO A 187 -14.58 -6.77 27.50
N ASP A 188 -13.97 -7.02 28.65
CA ASP A 188 -14.05 -6.12 29.81
C ASP A 188 -13.23 -4.83 29.59
N GLU A 189 -12.04 -4.94 28.99
CA GLU A 189 -11.26 -3.76 28.60
C GLU A 189 -12.01 -2.89 27.59
N TYR A 190 -12.64 -3.50 26.59
CA TYR A 190 -13.42 -2.76 25.60
C TYR A 190 -14.57 -1.98 26.24
N LYS A 191 -15.34 -2.63 27.13
CA LYS A 191 -16.42 -1.97 27.89
C LYS A 191 -15.88 -0.83 28.75
N ALA A 192 -14.76 -1.04 29.43
CA ALA A 192 -14.13 -0.01 30.25
C ALA A 192 -13.67 1.20 29.41
N ILE A 193 -13.08 0.95 28.24
CA ILE A 193 -12.66 2.01 27.31
C ILE A 193 -13.88 2.76 26.76
N ALA A 194 -14.92 2.06 26.31
CA ALA A 194 -16.14 2.69 25.79
C ALA A 194 -16.82 3.58 26.84
N LYS A 195 -16.89 3.10 28.10
CA LYS A 195 -17.41 3.90 29.20
C LYS A 195 -16.54 5.12 29.51
N LYS A 196 -15.21 4.96 29.50
CA LYS A 196 -14.26 6.04 29.80
C LYS A 196 -14.27 7.14 28.74
N ILE A 197 -14.29 6.77 27.46
CA ILE A 197 -14.06 7.69 26.35
C ILE A 197 -15.37 8.25 25.79
N ASN A 198 -16.38 7.39 25.60
CA ASN A 198 -17.64 7.76 24.95
C ASN A 198 -18.81 7.89 25.96
N ASN A 199 -18.59 7.58 27.24
CA ASN A 199 -19.64 7.43 28.26
C ASN A 199 -20.72 6.40 27.87
N GLU A 200 -20.32 5.36 27.13
CA GLU A 200 -21.20 4.30 26.65
C GLU A 200 -21.15 3.07 27.58
N ASP A 201 -22.31 2.64 28.06
CA ASP A 201 -22.46 1.40 28.83
C ASP A 201 -22.71 0.22 27.87
N VAL A 202 -21.62 -0.32 27.32
CA VAL A 202 -21.67 -1.49 26.43
C VAL A 202 -22.01 -2.75 27.23
N THR A 203 -23.22 -3.28 27.05
CA THR A 203 -23.69 -4.49 27.74
C THR A 203 -23.28 -5.77 27.01
N GLU A 204 -23.34 -5.75 25.68
CA GLU A 204 -23.06 -6.88 24.80
C GLU A 204 -21.90 -6.57 23.86
N ILE A 205 -21.09 -7.60 23.58
CA ILE A 205 -19.93 -7.50 22.68
C ILE A 205 -20.29 -8.19 21.37
N ASP A 206 -20.15 -7.46 20.26
CA ASP A 206 -20.29 -8.03 18.92
C ASP A 206 -19.09 -8.97 18.64
N PRO A 207 -19.29 -10.29 18.51
CA PRO A 207 -18.19 -11.23 18.24
C PRO A 207 -17.48 -10.94 16.92
N GLU A 208 -18.14 -10.27 15.97
CA GLU A 208 -17.55 -9.91 14.67
C GLU A 208 -16.43 -8.88 14.81
N MET A 209 -16.35 -8.12 15.92
CA MET A 209 -15.24 -7.19 16.14
C MET A 209 -13.89 -7.91 16.25
N TYR A 210 -13.87 -9.20 16.59
CA TYR A 210 -12.63 -9.98 16.70
C TYR A 210 -12.26 -10.74 15.42
N LYS A 211 -13.03 -10.56 14.34
CA LYS A 211 -12.78 -11.23 13.05
C LYS A 211 -12.16 -10.27 12.05
N ILE A 212 -11.25 -10.80 11.25
CA ILE A 212 -10.70 -10.06 10.10
C ILE A 212 -11.77 -10.00 9.00
N LYS A 213 -12.14 -8.79 8.59
CA LYS A 213 -13.18 -8.55 7.58
C LYS A 213 -12.57 -8.16 6.25
N MET A 214 -12.98 -8.83 5.18
CA MET A 214 -12.60 -8.45 3.82
C MET A 214 -13.18 -7.08 3.48
N GLN A 215 -12.33 -6.16 3.05
CA GLN A 215 -12.69 -4.79 2.69
C GLN A 215 -12.74 -4.64 1.17
N GLU A 216 -13.68 -3.85 0.67
CA GLU A 216 -13.67 -3.45 -0.74
C GLU A 216 -12.45 -2.59 -1.07
N SER A 217 -12.04 -2.57 -2.33
CA SER A 217 -10.96 -1.69 -2.77
C SER A 217 -11.04 -1.35 -4.25
N GLU A 218 -10.46 -0.23 -4.63
CA GLU A 218 -10.38 0.24 -6.02
C GLU A 218 -9.35 -0.55 -6.84
N HIS A 219 -8.61 -1.46 -6.20
CA HIS A 219 -7.57 -2.28 -6.85
C HIS A 219 -8.12 -3.50 -7.59
N GLY A 220 -9.45 -3.65 -7.68
CA GLY A 220 -10.12 -4.75 -8.38
C GLY A 220 -10.10 -6.08 -7.63
N TYR A 221 -9.76 -6.06 -6.33
CA TYR A 221 -9.86 -7.19 -5.42
C TYR A 221 -10.15 -6.70 -4.01
N LYS A 222 -10.77 -7.54 -3.17
CA LYS A 222 -10.99 -7.20 -1.76
C LYS A 222 -9.68 -7.27 -0.98
N THR A 223 -9.42 -6.29 -0.13
CA THR A 223 -8.24 -6.26 0.73
C THR A 223 -8.54 -6.82 2.09
N MET A 224 -7.62 -7.63 2.61
CA MET A 224 -7.65 -8.11 3.99
C MET A 224 -6.76 -7.22 4.86
N PRO A 225 -7.31 -6.53 5.89
CA PRO A 225 -6.52 -5.86 6.91
C PRO A 225 -5.65 -6.89 7.66
N PRO A 226 -4.41 -6.54 8.07
CA PRO A 226 -3.54 -7.48 8.77
C PRO A 226 -4.07 -7.77 10.19
N ASP A 227 -3.86 -8.99 10.66
CA ASP A 227 -3.77 -9.31 12.08
C ASP A 227 -2.40 -8.87 12.59
N PHE A 228 -2.34 -7.83 13.40
CA PHE A 228 -1.10 -7.27 13.91
C PHE A 228 -0.34 -8.23 14.83
N THR A 229 -0.99 -9.25 15.39
CA THR A 229 -0.35 -10.27 16.24
C THR A 229 0.13 -11.50 15.46
N TRP A 230 -0.14 -11.57 14.16
CA TRP A 230 0.21 -12.69 13.28
C TRP A 230 0.95 -12.25 12.01
N ASP A 231 0.39 -11.28 11.29
CA ASP A 231 0.88 -10.80 10.01
C ASP A 231 2.09 -9.86 10.15
N ARG A 232 2.75 -9.63 9.02
CA ARG A 232 3.71 -8.54 8.88
C ARG A 232 3.01 -7.34 8.24
N VAL A 233 3.19 -6.15 8.79
CA VAL A 233 2.71 -4.92 8.14
C VAL A 233 3.58 -4.63 6.92
N ARG A 234 2.94 -4.59 5.75
CA ARG A 234 3.63 -4.59 4.44
C ARG A 234 4.58 -3.41 4.23
N SER A 235 4.18 -2.23 4.69
CA SER A 235 4.84 -0.96 4.37
C SER A 235 5.51 -0.29 5.57
N ALA A 236 5.55 -0.95 6.72
CA ALA A 236 6.08 -0.37 7.94
C ALA A 236 7.03 -1.33 8.66
N ASN A 237 8.14 -0.77 9.16
CA ASN A 237 9.16 -1.51 9.92
C ASN A 237 9.38 -0.93 11.32
N ASN A 238 8.84 0.25 11.61
CA ASN A 238 8.98 0.94 12.88
C ASN A 238 7.72 1.78 13.18
N VAL A 239 7.67 2.37 14.37
CA VAL A 239 6.54 3.18 14.83
C VAL A 239 6.28 4.42 13.97
N GLU A 240 7.33 5.05 13.44
CA GLU A 240 7.20 6.22 12.55
C GLU A 240 6.57 5.84 11.21
N ASP A 241 6.94 4.71 10.63
CA ASP A 241 6.31 4.20 9.41
C ASP A 241 4.81 3.93 9.63
N ILE A 242 4.46 3.40 10.81
CA ILE A 242 3.06 3.16 11.21
C ILE A 242 2.33 4.49 11.37
N TYR A 243 2.93 5.48 12.04
CA TYR A 243 2.39 6.84 12.13
C TYR A 243 2.09 7.38 10.73
N LEU A 244 3.05 7.30 9.79
CA LEU A 244 2.86 7.76 8.42
C LEU A 244 1.72 7.03 7.71
N ARG A 245 1.55 5.71 7.91
CA ARG A 245 0.42 4.97 7.32
C ARG A 245 -0.93 5.40 7.89
N LEU A 246 -1.00 5.65 9.20
CA LEU A 246 -2.23 6.13 9.83
C LEU A 246 -2.53 7.57 9.37
N ALA A 247 -1.53 8.44 9.38
CA ALA A 247 -1.67 9.83 8.99
C ALA A 247 -2.11 9.96 7.53
N ALA A 248 -1.51 9.21 6.61
CA ALA A 248 -1.78 9.29 5.17
C ALA A 248 -2.97 8.42 4.70
N GLY A 249 -3.24 7.32 5.40
CA GLY A 249 -4.13 6.27 4.90
C GLY A 249 -3.47 5.37 3.86
N ILE A 250 -4.28 4.53 3.20
CA ILE A 250 -3.81 3.59 2.18
C ILE A 250 -4.63 3.76 0.89
N GLY A 251 -4.01 4.36 -0.13
CA GLY A 251 -4.64 4.73 -1.40
C GLY A 251 -5.42 3.61 -2.08
N GLY A 252 -6.67 3.90 -2.47
CA GLY A 252 -7.60 2.97 -3.12
C GLY A 252 -8.07 1.81 -2.24
N THR A 253 -7.91 1.90 -0.92
CA THR A 253 -8.51 0.96 0.06
C THR A 253 -9.45 1.70 0.98
N THR A 254 -10.16 0.98 1.85
CA THR A 254 -11.05 1.61 2.85
C THR A 254 -10.31 2.27 4.02
N MET A 255 -8.97 2.22 4.08
CA MET A 255 -8.20 2.85 5.17
C MET A 255 -7.97 4.34 4.88
N PRO A 256 -8.68 5.26 5.58
CA PRO A 256 -8.63 6.68 5.29
C PRO A 256 -7.37 7.34 5.85
N SER A 257 -7.15 8.59 5.46
CA SER A 257 -6.21 9.50 6.11
C SER A 257 -6.76 9.91 7.47
N TRP A 258 -6.03 9.64 8.56
CA TRP A 258 -6.43 10.09 9.90
C TRP A 258 -5.90 11.49 10.26
N LYS A 259 -4.91 12.00 9.51
CA LYS A 259 -4.43 13.37 9.70
C LYS A 259 -5.56 14.35 9.38
N GLY A 260 -5.78 15.31 10.28
CA GLY A 260 -6.90 16.25 10.21
C GLY A 260 -8.21 15.76 10.85
N THR A 261 -8.31 14.46 11.18
CA THR A 261 -9.43 13.90 11.98
C THR A 261 -8.98 13.58 13.40
N LEU A 262 -7.79 13.02 13.56
CA LEU A 262 -7.15 12.79 14.87
C LEU A 262 -6.04 13.81 15.11
N GLU A 263 -5.81 14.12 16.37
CA GLU A 263 -4.62 14.86 16.79
C GLU A 263 -3.36 14.03 16.55
N ASP A 264 -2.25 14.68 16.21
CA ASP A 264 -0.97 14.00 15.95
C ASP A 264 -0.52 13.12 17.14
N ASN A 265 -0.78 13.56 18.37
CA ASN A 265 -0.48 12.79 19.57
C ASN A 265 -1.27 11.47 19.60
N ASP A 266 -2.54 11.49 19.19
CA ASP A 266 -3.37 10.28 19.15
C ASP A 266 -2.98 9.34 18.01
N ILE A 267 -2.53 9.87 16.88
CA ILE A 267 -1.96 9.05 15.79
C ILE A 267 -0.66 8.38 16.26
N TRP A 268 0.22 9.10 16.97
CA TRP A 268 1.42 8.52 17.58
C TRP A 268 1.08 7.45 18.60
N ALA A 269 0.12 7.71 19.49
CA ALA A 269 -0.33 6.73 20.48
C ALA A 269 -0.85 5.45 19.80
N ALA A 270 -1.72 5.58 18.79
CA ALA A 270 -2.21 4.46 18.00
C ALA A 270 -1.08 3.70 17.30
N ALA A 271 -0.08 4.40 16.75
CA ALA A 271 1.09 3.79 16.14
C ALA A 271 1.91 2.97 17.14
N TYR A 272 2.13 3.49 18.36
CA TYR A 272 2.79 2.74 19.44
C TYR A 272 2.00 1.51 19.86
N TYR A 273 0.66 1.62 19.93
CA TYR A 273 -0.19 0.49 20.25
C TYR A 273 -0.12 -0.60 19.17
N VAL A 274 -0.24 -0.24 17.89
CA VAL A 274 -0.08 -1.18 16.77
C VAL A 274 1.31 -1.81 16.76
N GLN A 275 2.38 -1.03 16.99
CA GLN A 275 3.74 -1.58 17.10
C GLN A 275 3.84 -2.59 18.24
N SER A 276 3.21 -2.33 19.39
CA SER A 276 3.21 -3.27 20.52
C SER A 276 2.53 -4.60 20.21
N LEU A 277 1.49 -4.60 19.36
CA LEU A 277 0.84 -5.82 18.89
C LEU A 277 1.75 -6.60 17.93
N ILE A 278 2.44 -5.90 17.03
CA ILE A 278 3.43 -6.48 16.10
C ILE A 278 4.60 -7.12 16.87
N ASP A 279 5.10 -6.44 17.89
CA ASP A 279 6.19 -6.92 18.75
C ASP A 279 5.79 -8.17 19.55
N MET A 280 4.48 -8.36 19.79
CA MET A 280 3.94 -9.52 20.52
C MET A 280 3.86 -10.79 19.68
N ARG A 281 3.99 -10.71 18.35
CA ARG A 281 3.91 -11.86 17.45
C ARG A 281 4.89 -12.97 17.85
N ASN A 282 4.39 -14.21 17.90
CA ASN A 282 5.15 -15.41 18.28
C ASN A 282 5.75 -15.34 19.71
N THR A 283 5.08 -14.65 20.64
CA THR A 283 5.47 -14.60 22.05
C THR A 283 4.37 -15.20 22.94
N PRO A 284 4.70 -15.67 24.16
CA PRO A 284 3.69 -16.13 25.13
C PRO A 284 2.67 -15.06 25.51
N ALA A 285 3.04 -13.77 25.40
CA ALA A 285 2.11 -12.67 25.65
C ALA A 285 0.97 -12.64 24.61
N ARG A 286 1.25 -13.03 23.37
CA ARG A 286 0.21 -13.17 22.34
C ARG A 286 -0.73 -14.31 22.70
N ASP A 287 -0.21 -15.47 23.11
CA ASP A 287 -1.05 -16.61 23.47
C ASP A 287 -1.95 -16.26 24.68
N ALA A 288 -1.41 -15.56 25.67
CA ALA A 288 -2.19 -15.05 26.80
C ALA A 288 -3.31 -14.08 26.35
N LEU A 289 -3.02 -13.18 25.41
CA LEU A 289 -4.04 -12.28 24.85
C LEU A 289 -5.16 -13.05 24.13
N TRP A 290 -4.80 -14.05 23.32
CA TRP A 290 -5.78 -14.88 22.61
C TRP A 290 -6.65 -15.69 23.57
N VAL A 291 -6.07 -16.25 24.63
CA VAL A 291 -6.85 -16.91 25.70
C VAL A 291 -7.76 -15.92 26.42
N ALA A 292 -7.30 -14.70 26.68
CA ALA A 292 -8.12 -13.68 27.34
C ALA A 292 -9.30 -13.19 26.47
N ILE A 293 -9.15 -13.19 25.14
CA ILE A 293 -10.21 -12.77 24.20
C ILE A 293 -11.16 -13.94 23.87
N PHE A 294 -10.62 -15.12 23.57
CA PHE A 294 -11.38 -16.24 22.99
C PHE A 294 -11.59 -17.41 23.95
N GLY A 295 -10.97 -17.39 25.14
CA GLY A 295 -10.89 -18.54 26.03
C GLY A 295 -9.80 -19.55 25.63
N GLU A 296 -9.63 -20.60 26.43
CA GLU A 296 -8.72 -21.70 26.10
C GLU A 296 -9.22 -22.45 24.86
N GLN A 297 -8.38 -22.56 23.82
CA GLN A 297 -8.64 -23.46 22.70
C GLN A 297 -8.30 -24.88 23.14
N LYS A 298 -9.33 -25.75 23.19
CA LYS A 298 -9.17 -27.19 23.50
C LYS A 298 -8.57 -27.97 22.34
#